data_AF-A0A951ALX3-F1
#
_entry.id   AF-A0A951ALX3-F1
#
_cell.length_a   1.000
_cell.length_b   1.000
_cell.length_c   1.000
_cell.angle_alpha   90.00
_cell.angle_beta   90.00
_cell.angle_gamma   90.00
#
_symmetry.space_group_name_H-M   'P 1'
#
loop_
_entity.id
_entity.type
_entity.pdbx_description
1 polymer ?
#
loop_
_entity_poly.entity_id
_entity_poly.type
_entity_poly.pdbx_seq_one_letter_code
_entity_poly.pdbx_strand_id
1 'polypeptide(L)'
;MKTLRIFISSPGDVRLERVRAFEVVSRLQTKFRAFLKLEPVLWEHDAQSGWATFQANIIPPSKTDIVICILWARIGMRLPQDYKRADGTVPTGTEWEFEDAYASHQLNGTPDLYVYRKTANPTIEVTSEESLEEWRGQKRALDLFFERWFRDHEGAFKAGFNTFQRDDEFEKMLEQHLEKVINLRIQQEAGSGAEEERRITWFEGSPFRGLLAFQPEHAPVFFGRDLEVREIIDRLVAQSGAGKVFLMILGMSGCGKSSLARAGVLPALLRPGAVAGVDAWRWLILRPSDVQTNLVSALAQGLLGSEALPELETLGYNAQALEALLTEAPAHVIPLLDAALRQAGDRIGAERMRSRAVRCRLVVIVDQLEEMFTLERFDSEQRQKFVMALGTLCRSGLAWVVSTMRSDLYGRCGEVEELLRLKEQDGQYDLRPPGFAQVGQMIRRPAHAAGLRFELEAQSGKALDDALFEEACENPEALPLLEFTLEELYRAKGEANLLSWDAYRALGGMKGAIARRAEEVYESLSADGKAAVASVFSLLVLISEREAAAGKPAPFAEFKRRAAAEEVVKSFAKASLLLSDVNAHGIPVVSLAHEAILRSWPRLREWLEQNAEFLK
;
A
#
# COMPACT_ATOMS: atom_id res chain seq x y z
N MET A 1 -20.60 -17.03 -3.38
CA MET A 1 -19.86 -16.07 -2.54
C MET A 1 -20.68 -15.79 -1.29
N LYS A 2 -20.10 -15.90 -0.09
CA LYS A 2 -20.84 -15.68 1.16
C LYS A 2 -21.18 -14.20 1.34
N THR A 3 -22.36 -13.91 1.87
CA THR A 3 -22.78 -12.56 2.23
C THR A 3 -22.65 -12.37 3.74
N LEU A 4 -21.95 -11.33 4.18
CA LEU A 4 -21.93 -10.85 5.56
C LEU A 4 -22.84 -9.62 5.68
N ARG A 5 -23.88 -9.73 6.51
CA ARG A 5 -24.83 -8.64 6.77
C ARG A 5 -24.40 -7.81 7.96
N ILE A 6 -24.25 -6.51 7.78
CA ILE A 6 -23.82 -5.57 8.82
C ILE A 6 -25.00 -4.66 9.17
N PHE A 7 -25.58 -4.84 10.36
CA PHE A 7 -26.66 -4.00 10.87
C PHE A 7 -26.08 -2.75 11.53
N ILE A 8 -26.55 -1.56 11.13
CA ILE A 8 -26.12 -0.28 11.73
C ILE A 8 -27.27 0.29 12.57
N SER A 9 -27.16 0.10 13.88
CA SER A 9 -28.07 0.64 14.88
C SER A 9 -27.58 2.02 15.33
N SER A 10 -28.43 3.05 15.19
CA SER A 10 -28.06 4.42 15.58
C SER A 10 -29.27 5.34 15.78
N PRO A 11 -29.29 6.16 16.84
CA PRO A 11 -30.28 7.20 17.04
C PRO A 11 -30.09 8.36 16.05
N GLY A 12 -31.08 9.27 16.00
CA GLY A 12 -31.13 10.34 15.00
C GLY A 12 -30.10 11.48 15.17
N ASP A 13 -29.39 11.54 16.30
CA ASP A 13 -28.38 12.54 16.64
C ASP A 13 -26.97 12.20 16.13
N VAL A 14 -26.76 11.00 15.58
CA VAL A 14 -25.47 10.53 15.03
C VAL A 14 -25.56 10.23 13.52
N ARG A 15 -26.30 11.06 12.78
CA ARG A 15 -26.49 10.88 11.33
C ARG A 15 -25.18 10.90 10.55
N LEU A 16 -24.25 11.77 10.93
CA LEU A 16 -22.96 11.89 10.25
C LEU A 16 -22.16 10.60 10.41
N GLU A 17 -22.07 10.06 11.62
CA GLU A 17 -21.37 8.82 11.94
C GLU A 17 -22.03 7.62 11.25
N ARG A 18 -23.35 7.61 11.13
CA ARG A 18 -24.06 6.59 10.35
C ARG A 18 -23.64 6.62 8.87
N VAL A 19 -23.59 7.80 8.26
CA VAL A 19 -23.11 7.95 6.87
C VAL A 19 -21.66 7.48 6.75
N ARG A 20 -20.79 7.87 7.69
CA ARG A 20 -19.40 7.38 7.74
C ARG A 20 -19.31 5.86 7.85
N ALA A 21 -20.14 5.24 8.70
CA ALA A 21 -20.17 3.79 8.83
C ALA A 21 -20.56 3.10 7.52
N PHE A 22 -21.53 3.65 6.78
CA PHE A 22 -21.90 3.15 5.47
C PHE A 22 -20.77 3.33 4.43
N GLU A 23 -20.10 4.48 4.41
CA GLU A 23 -18.93 4.74 3.56
C GLU A 23 -17.81 3.73 3.84
N VAL A 24 -17.51 3.46 5.12
CA VAL A 24 -16.52 2.45 5.53
C VAL A 24 -16.91 1.07 5.02
N VAL A 25 -18.15 0.61 5.24
CA VAL A 25 -18.61 -0.70 4.74
C VAL A 25 -18.50 -0.77 3.21
N SER A 26 -18.79 0.33 2.51
CA SER A 26 -18.69 0.40 1.05
C SER A 26 -17.25 0.30 0.55
N ARG A 27 -16.29 0.99 1.21
CA ARG A 27 -14.85 0.87 0.93
C ARG A 27 -14.36 -0.56 1.16
N LEU A 28 -14.75 -1.14 2.30
CA LEU A 28 -14.39 -2.52 2.64
C LEU A 28 -15.02 -3.53 1.67
N GLN A 29 -16.23 -3.27 1.14
CA GLN A 29 -16.82 -4.10 0.09
C GLN A 29 -15.95 -4.09 -1.15
N THR A 30 -15.44 -2.94 -1.58
CA THR A 30 -14.53 -2.87 -2.73
C THR A 30 -13.25 -3.69 -2.49
N LYS A 31 -12.68 -3.59 -1.28
CA LYS A 31 -11.48 -4.33 -0.87
C LYS A 31 -11.73 -5.85 -0.83
N PHE A 32 -12.79 -6.29 -0.15
CA PHE A 32 -13.06 -7.72 0.07
C PHE A 32 -13.94 -8.40 -0.98
N ARG A 33 -14.31 -7.70 -2.08
CA ARG A 33 -15.24 -8.18 -3.12
C ARG A 33 -14.88 -9.55 -3.71
N ALA A 34 -13.60 -9.91 -3.70
CA ALA A 34 -13.11 -11.16 -4.27
C ALA A 34 -13.32 -12.37 -3.33
N PHE A 35 -13.64 -12.13 -2.05
CA PHE A 35 -13.76 -13.16 -1.02
C PHE A 35 -15.19 -13.27 -0.50
N LEU A 36 -15.87 -12.14 -0.28
CA LEU A 36 -17.22 -12.09 0.27
C LEU A 36 -17.97 -10.82 -0.13
N LYS A 37 -19.29 -10.85 0.07
CA LYS A 37 -20.19 -9.70 -0.13
C LYS A 37 -20.56 -9.12 1.24
N LEU A 38 -20.25 -7.86 1.49
CA LEU A 38 -20.73 -7.07 2.60
C LEU A 38 -22.06 -6.42 2.20
N GLU A 39 -23.07 -6.58 3.04
CA GLU A 39 -24.40 -6.02 2.86
C GLU A 39 -24.76 -5.16 4.08
N PRO A 40 -24.67 -3.82 4.00
CA PRO A 40 -25.14 -2.95 5.08
C PRO A 40 -26.67 -2.99 5.13
N VAL A 41 -27.23 -3.24 6.31
CA VAL A 41 -28.67 -3.21 6.57
C VAL A 41 -29.02 -1.86 7.22
N LEU A 42 -29.79 -1.04 6.50
CA LEU A 42 -30.25 0.29 6.91
C LEU A 42 -31.77 0.40 6.76
N TRP A 43 -32.40 1.08 7.71
CA TRP A 43 -33.85 1.16 7.87
C TRP A 43 -34.54 2.26 7.04
N GLU A 44 -33.79 3.16 6.39
CA GLU A 44 -34.33 4.35 5.70
C GLU A 44 -34.41 4.23 4.16
N HIS A 45 -33.92 3.13 3.57
CA HIS A 45 -33.87 2.96 2.10
C HIS A 45 -34.99 2.10 1.49
N ASP A 46 -35.85 1.49 2.31
CA ASP A 46 -37.03 0.77 1.82
C ASP A 46 -38.24 1.71 1.70
N ALA A 47 -38.82 1.79 0.50
CA ALA A 47 -40.02 2.57 0.23
C ALA A 47 -41.18 2.11 1.12
N GLN A 48 -41.72 3.02 1.92
CA GLN A 48 -42.76 2.70 2.91
C GLN A 48 -44.14 2.52 2.26
N SER A 49 -44.82 1.42 2.59
CA SER A 49 -46.27 1.25 2.42
C SER A 49 -46.97 1.68 3.71
N GLY A 50 -47.95 2.58 3.62
CA GLY A 50 -48.66 3.18 4.76
C GLY A 50 -49.56 2.24 5.59
N TRP A 51 -49.36 0.92 5.49
CA TRP A 51 -50.22 -0.10 6.11
C TRP A 51 -49.50 -1.05 7.08
N ALA A 52 -48.18 -0.92 7.28
CA ALA A 52 -47.42 -1.80 8.16
C ALA A 52 -46.81 -1.05 9.36
N THR A 53 -46.76 -1.69 10.54
CA THR A 53 -46.02 -1.21 11.72
C THR A 53 -44.54 -0.99 11.38
N PHE A 54 -43.98 0.12 11.87
CA PHE A 54 -42.65 0.73 11.62
C PHE A 54 -41.40 -0.19 11.48
N GLN A 55 -41.48 -1.50 11.75
CA GLN A 55 -40.35 -2.46 11.76
C GLN A 55 -40.61 -3.77 10.99
N ALA A 56 -41.77 -3.98 10.36
CA ALA A 56 -42.18 -5.30 9.86
C ALA A 56 -41.39 -5.84 8.63
N ASN A 57 -40.63 -4.99 7.92
CA ASN A 57 -39.94 -5.38 6.67
C ASN A 57 -38.40 -5.48 6.80
N ILE A 58 -37.82 -5.22 7.96
CA ILE A 58 -36.36 -5.16 8.13
C ILE A 58 -35.84 -6.49 8.69
N ILE A 59 -34.69 -6.96 8.19
CA ILE A 59 -33.99 -8.12 8.76
C ILE A 59 -33.62 -7.78 10.22
N PRO A 60 -34.10 -8.54 11.22
CA PRO A 60 -33.80 -8.25 12.62
C PRO A 60 -32.29 -8.38 12.90
N PRO A 61 -31.73 -7.61 13.85
CA PRO A 61 -30.31 -7.66 14.20
C PRO A 61 -29.80 -9.08 14.50
N SER A 62 -30.61 -9.91 15.17
CA SER A 62 -30.32 -11.33 15.46
C SER A 62 -30.05 -12.20 14.21
N LYS A 63 -30.53 -11.80 13.03
CA LYS A 63 -30.32 -12.50 11.75
C LYS A 63 -29.19 -11.91 10.90
N THR A 64 -28.43 -10.98 11.46
CA THR A 64 -27.26 -10.38 10.82
C THR A 64 -25.96 -10.98 11.34
N ASP A 65 -24.86 -10.65 10.67
CA ASP A 65 -23.54 -11.17 11.00
C ASP A 65 -22.81 -10.28 12.00
N ILE A 66 -22.93 -8.97 11.84
CA ILE A 66 -22.26 -7.95 12.66
C ILE A 66 -23.29 -6.86 12.98
N VAL A 67 -23.32 -6.40 14.21
CA VAL A 67 -24.14 -5.26 14.66
C VAL A 67 -23.22 -4.16 15.16
N ILE A 68 -23.37 -2.96 14.58
CA ILE A 68 -22.69 -1.74 14.99
C ILE A 68 -23.73 -0.83 15.66
N CYS A 69 -23.52 -0.52 16.93
CA CYS A 69 -24.35 0.43 17.68
C CYS A 69 -23.56 1.73 17.90
N ILE A 70 -24.07 2.85 17.39
CA ILE A 70 -23.44 4.18 17.53
C ILE A 70 -24.32 5.04 18.42
N LEU A 71 -23.76 5.61 19.50
CA LEU A 71 -24.50 6.35 20.52
C LEU A 71 -23.80 7.67 20.88
N TRP A 72 -24.57 8.72 21.17
CA TRP A 72 -24.00 10.02 21.58
C TRP A 72 -24.74 10.69 22.74
N ALA A 73 -25.85 11.39 22.46
CA ALA A 73 -26.62 12.16 23.44
C ALA A 73 -28.03 11.61 23.65
N ARG A 74 -28.54 10.79 22.72
CA ARG A 74 -29.86 10.16 22.78
C ARG A 74 -29.77 8.64 22.57
N ILE A 75 -30.82 7.92 22.97
CA ILE A 75 -30.94 6.45 22.82
C ILE A 75 -32.12 6.07 21.90
N GLY A 76 -32.97 7.04 21.49
CA GLY A 76 -34.02 6.87 20.49
C GLY A 76 -35.44 6.96 21.05
N MET A 77 -36.44 6.79 20.19
CA MET A 77 -37.86 6.85 20.60
C MET A 77 -38.32 5.51 21.20
N ARG A 78 -39.23 5.57 22.17
CA ARG A 78 -39.86 4.39 22.78
C ARG A 78 -40.71 3.64 21.75
N LEU A 79 -40.60 2.32 21.74
CA LEU A 79 -41.41 1.46 20.89
C LEU A 79 -42.87 1.35 21.39
N PRO A 80 -43.80 0.80 20.58
CA PRO A 80 -45.16 0.50 21.02
C PRO A 80 -45.20 -0.47 22.23
N GLN A 81 -46.32 -0.47 22.95
CA GLN A 81 -46.54 -1.32 24.14
C GLN A 81 -46.35 -2.82 23.89
N ASP A 82 -46.44 -3.27 22.63
CA ASP A 82 -46.25 -4.67 22.24
C ASP A 82 -44.80 -5.14 22.42
N TYR A 83 -43.83 -4.23 22.56
CA TYR A 83 -42.40 -4.52 22.76
C TYR A 83 -41.98 -4.52 24.23
N LYS A 84 -42.92 -4.74 25.15
CA LYS A 84 -42.67 -4.68 26.60
C LYS A 84 -41.69 -5.76 27.06
N ARG A 85 -40.66 -5.34 27.81
CA ARG A 85 -39.71 -6.24 28.48
C ARG A 85 -40.41 -7.05 29.57
N ALA A 86 -39.77 -8.14 30.01
CA ALA A 86 -40.23 -8.96 31.14
C ALA A 86 -40.33 -8.17 32.47
N ASP A 87 -39.55 -7.10 32.62
CA ASP A 87 -39.60 -6.17 33.76
C ASP A 87 -40.73 -5.12 33.66
N GLY A 88 -41.54 -5.16 32.59
CA GLY A 88 -42.65 -4.26 32.35
C GLY A 88 -42.27 -2.92 31.72
N THR A 89 -40.98 -2.66 31.44
CA THR A 89 -40.53 -1.44 30.74
C THR A 89 -40.64 -1.58 29.22
N VAL A 90 -40.75 -0.47 28.51
CA VAL A 90 -40.79 -0.46 27.03
C VAL A 90 -39.47 0.12 26.51
N PRO A 91 -38.69 -0.63 25.73
CA PRO A 91 -37.39 -0.19 25.22
C PRO A 91 -37.54 0.88 24.14
N THR A 92 -36.46 1.61 23.88
CA THR A 92 -36.35 2.40 22.64
C THR A 92 -35.98 1.52 21.45
N GLY A 93 -36.13 2.04 20.22
CA GLY A 93 -35.73 1.31 19.00
C GLY A 93 -34.29 0.78 19.07
N THR A 94 -33.33 1.66 19.37
CA THR A 94 -31.90 1.30 19.51
C THR A 94 -31.66 0.32 20.66
N GLU A 95 -32.39 0.45 21.79
CA GLU A 95 -32.27 -0.50 22.90
C GLU A 95 -32.76 -1.88 22.52
N TRP A 96 -33.89 -1.97 21.82
CA TRP A 96 -34.42 -3.24 21.35
C TRP A 96 -33.48 -3.90 20.32
N GLU A 97 -32.92 -3.12 19.40
CA GLU A 97 -31.95 -3.62 18.42
C GLU A 97 -30.69 -4.19 19.09
N PHE A 98 -30.18 -3.50 20.11
CA PHE A 98 -29.06 -3.98 20.91
C PHE A 98 -29.43 -5.24 21.70
N GLU A 99 -30.60 -5.28 22.33
CA GLU A 99 -31.07 -6.41 23.13
C GLU A 99 -31.27 -7.68 22.28
N ASP A 100 -31.86 -7.54 21.10
CA ASP A 100 -32.05 -8.64 20.14
C ASP A 100 -30.70 -9.21 19.67
N ALA A 101 -29.76 -8.33 19.32
CA ALA A 101 -28.41 -8.71 18.94
C ALA A 101 -27.65 -9.40 20.08
N TYR A 102 -27.69 -8.83 21.28
CA TYR A 102 -27.00 -9.35 22.45
C TYR A 102 -27.54 -10.72 22.86
N ALA A 103 -28.87 -10.89 22.88
CA ALA A 103 -29.50 -12.16 23.21
C ALA A 103 -29.12 -13.25 22.21
N SER A 104 -29.14 -12.95 20.90
CA SER A 104 -28.71 -13.89 19.87
C SER A 104 -27.23 -14.24 19.99
N HIS A 105 -26.35 -13.26 20.28
CA HIS A 105 -24.93 -13.50 20.47
C HIS A 105 -24.65 -14.46 21.65
N GLN A 106 -25.36 -14.29 22.77
CA GLN A 106 -25.21 -15.18 23.93
C GLN A 106 -25.64 -16.62 23.63
N LEU A 107 -26.64 -16.81 22.77
CA LEU A 107 -27.17 -18.13 22.43
C LEU A 107 -26.42 -18.81 21.28
N ASN A 108 -26.05 -18.03 20.26
CA ASN A 108 -25.59 -18.54 18.96
C ASN A 108 -24.16 -18.09 18.59
N GLY A 109 -23.54 -17.20 19.38
CA GLY A 109 -22.23 -16.60 19.07
C GLY A 109 -22.26 -15.53 17.96
N THR A 110 -23.43 -15.19 17.42
CA THR A 110 -23.62 -14.20 16.36
C THR A 110 -24.89 -13.37 16.62
N PRO A 111 -24.95 -12.08 16.26
CA PRO A 111 -23.93 -11.29 15.54
C PRO A 111 -22.76 -10.84 16.42
N ASP A 112 -21.63 -10.48 15.82
CA ASP A 112 -20.55 -9.76 16.54
C ASP A 112 -21.04 -8.34 16.87
N LEU A 113 -21.02 -7.97 18.15
CA LEU A 113 -21.62 -6.72 18.64
C LEU A 113 -20.56 -5.67 18.97
N TYR A 114 -20.58 -4.55 18.28
CA TYR A 114 -19.67 -3.42 18.49
C TYR A 114 -20.44 -2.16 18.89
N VAL A 115 -20.04 -1.54 20.01
CA VAL A 115 -20.67 -0.32 20.51
C VAL A 115 -19.67 0.83 20.50
N TYR A 116 -20.09 1.97 19.95
CA TYR A 116 -19.31 3.19 19.81
C TYR A 116 -20.04 4.35 20.48
N ARG A 117 -19.35 5.06 21.38
CA ARG A 117 -19.88 6.19 22.13
C ARG A 117 -19.13 7.47 21.79
N LYS A 118 -19.82 8.45 21.23
CA LYS A 118 -19.26 9.80 21.03
C LYS A 118 -19.19 10.53 22.38
N THR A 119 -18.04 11.14 22.68
CA THR A 119 -17.81 11.88 23.94
C THR A 119 -17.68 13.39 23.74
N ALA A 120 -17.84 13.88 22.51
CA ALA A 120 -17.90 15.31 22.24
C ALA A 120 -19.14 15.95 22.89
N ASN A 121 -19.07 17.24 23.21
CA ASN A 121 -20.21 17.96 23.78
C ASN A 121 -21.32 18.12 22.73
N PRO A 122 -22.57 17.74 23.02
CA PRO A 122 -23.67 17.87 22.07
C PRO A 122 -24.12 19.31 21.88
N THR A 123 -24.37 19.68 20.62
CA THR A 123 -25.07 20.91 20.25
C THR A 123 -26.56 20.67 20.41
N ILE A 124 -27.21 21.42 21.31
CA ILE A 124 -28.62 21.26 21.63
C ILE A 124 -29.38 22.48 21.11
N GLU A 125 -30.31 22.26 20.20
CA GLU A 125 -31.28 23.29 19.81
C GLU A 125 -32.41 23.31 20.84
N VAL A 126 -32.37 24.28 21.76
CA VAL A 126 -33.42 24.47 22.77
C VAL A 126 -34.47 25.42 22.21
N THR A 127 -35.57 24.87 21.70
CA THR A 127 -36.69 25.63 21.11
C THR A 127 -37.84 25.88 22.10
N SER A 128 -37.95 25.06 23.15
CA SER A 128 -38.96 25.17 24.21
C SER A 128 -38.48 24.48 25.50
N GLU A 129 -39.19 24.71 26.61
CA GLU A 129 -38.96 24.02 27.89
C GLU A 129 -39.21 22.50 27.77
N GLU A 130 -40.21 22.10 26.99
CA GLU A 130 -40.52 20.71 26.67
C GLU A 130 -39.37 20.02 25.90
N SER A 131 -38.76 20.69 24.91
CA SER A 131 -37.61 20.17 24.17
C SER A 131 -36.38 19.95 25.09
N LEU A 132 -36.21 20.79 26.12
CA LEU A 132 -35.15 20.64 27.11
C LEU A 132 -35.40 19.45 28.05
N GLU A 133 -36.64 19.25 28.49
CA GLU A 133 -37.04 18.09 29.29
C GLU A 133 -36.88 16.78 28.51
N GLU A 134 -37.28 16.76 27.24
CA GLU A 134 -37.10 15.59 26.36
C GLU A 134 -35.61 15.24 26.21
N TRP A 135 -34.76 16.25 25.99
CA TRP A 135 -33.31 16.04 25.91
C TRP A 135 -32.73 15.48 27.21
N ARG A 136 -33.10 16.05 28.37
CA ARG A 136 -32.68 15.53 29.69
C ARG A 136 -33.15 14.09 29.90
N GLY A 137 -34.37 13.77 29.48
CA GLY A 137 -34.93 12.42 29.55
C GLY A 137 -34.13 11.42 28.71
N GLN A 138 -33.80 11.78 27.47
CA GLN A 138 -32.99 10.95 26.56
C GLN A 138 -31.57 10.74 27.08
N LYS A 139 -30.94 11.80 27.59
CA LYS A 139 -29.60 11.72 28.17
C LYS A 139 -29.57 10.79 29.38
N ARG A 140 -30.57 10.91 30.27
CA ARG A 140 -30.72 10.02 31.44
C ARG A 140 -30.97 8.57 31.03
N ALA A 141 -31.80 8.33 30.01
CA ALA A 141 -32.04 6.98 29.49
C ALA A 141 -30.77 6.36 28.90
N LEU A 142 -29.98 7.14 28.17
CA LEU A 142 -28.69 6.70 27.64
C LEU A 142 -27.70 6.34 28.76
N ASP A 143 -27.60 7.16 29.80
CA ASP A 143 -26.70 6.88 30.92
C ASP A 143 -27.15 5.61 31.68
N LEU A 144 -28.45 5.42 31.91
CA LEU A 144 -29.01 4.19 32.48
C LEU A 144 -28.75 2.95 31.61
N PHE A 145 -28.80 3.09 30.30
CA PHE A 145 -28.45 2.00 29.37
C PHE A 145 -26.98 1.58 29.55
N PHE A 146 -26.06 2.55 29.62
CA PHE A 146 -24.65 2.24 29.85
C PHE A 146 -24.38 1.63 31.23
N GLU A 147 -25.08 2.10 32.26
CA GLU A 147 -25.01 1.53 33.61
C GLU A 147 -25.50 0.08 33.63
N ARG A 148 -26.63 -0.23 32.96
CA ARG A 148 -27.22 -1.58 32.93
C ARG A 148 -26.35 -2.60 32.20
N TRP A 149 -25.77 -2.21 31.05
CA TRP A 149 -25.15 -3.16 30.12
C TRP A 149 -23.64 -3.22 30.20
N PHE A 150 -22.98 -2.11 30.59
CA PHE A 150 -21.53 -1.99 30.55
C PHE A 150 -20.90 -1.80 31.92
N ARG A 151 -21.69 -1.67 33.00
CA ARG A 151 -21.19 -1.59 34.39
C ARG A 151 -21.79 -2.68 35.26
N ASP A 152 -21.04 -3.13 36.27
CA ASP A 152 -21.52 -4.01 37.32
C ASP A 152 -21.98 -3.24 38.57
N HIS A 153 -22.44 -3.97 39.59
CA HIS A 153 -22.94 -3.39 40.85
C HIS A 153 -21.87 -2.65 41.67
N GLU A 154 -20.58 -2.84 41.37
CA GLU A 154 -19.43 -2.18 42.01
C GLU A 154 -18.87 -1.03 41.15
N GLY A 155 -19.43 -0.81 39.96
CA GLY A 155 -19.03 0.24 39.03
C GLY A 155 -17.90 -0.17 38.07
N ALA A 156 -17.48 -1.43 38.05
CA ALA A 156 -16.49 -1.96 37.11
C ALA A 156 -17.12 -2.34 35.75
N PHE A 157 -16.31 -2.37 34.69
CA PHE A 157 -16.83 -2.59 33.33
C PHE A 157 -17.20 -4.06 33.09
N LYS A 158 -18.48 -4.31 32.77
CA LYS A 158 -19.04 -5.63 32.44
C LYS A 158 -18.79 -6.05 30.99
N ALA A 159 -18.67 -5.07 30.09
CA ALA A 159 -18.39 -5.26 28.67
C ALA A 159 -17.64 -4.03 28.12
N GLY A 160 -16.81 -4.23 27.10
CA GLY A 160 -16.09 -3.13 26.44
C GLY A 160 -16.97 -2.37 25.45
N PHE A 161 -16.79 -1.06 25.37
CA PHE A 161 -17.30 -0.21 24.29
C PHE A 161 -16.18 0.74 23.84
N ASN A 162 -16.29 1.27 22.63
CA ASN A 162 -15.30 2.16 22.04
C ASN A 162 -15.75 3.61 22.20
N THR A 163 -14.82 4.54 22.43
CA THR A 163 -15.12 5.98 22.56
C THR A 163 -14.38 6.78 21.51
N PHE A 164 -14.99 7.86 21.02
CA PHE A 164 -14.38 8.78 20.06
C PHE A 164 -14.89 10.21 20.29
N GLN A 165 -14.11 11.22 19.88
CA GLN A 165 -14.54 12.62 19.92
C GLN A 165 -14.84 13.18 18.54
N ARG A 166 -14.03 12.82 17.55
CA ARG A 166 -14.12 13.35 16.19
C ARG A 166 -14.59 12.29 15.20
N ASP A 167 -15.19 12.74 14.11
CA ASP A 167 -15.80 11.85 13.12
C ASP A 167 -14.73 11.08 12.31
N ASP A 168 -13.55 11.68 12.08
CA ASP A 168 -12.41 11.05 11.40
C ASP A 168 -11.76 9.95 12.25
N GLU A 169 -11.69 10.16 13.56
CA GLU A 169 -11.26 9.14 14.53
C GLU A 169 -12.20 7.93 14.50
N PHE A 170 -13.52 8.17 14.52
CA PHE A 170 -14.53 7.11 14.41
C PHE A 170 -14.41 6.33 13.11
N GLU A 171 -14.30 7.02 11.98
CA GLU A 171 -14.19 6.41 10.65
C GLU A 171 -13.00 5.45 10.58
N LYS A 172 -11.81 5.90 11.01
CA LYS A 172 -10.59 5.10 11.03
C LYS A 172 -10.68 3.90 11.97
N MET A 173 -11.25 4.11 13.16
CA MET A 173 -11.42 3.05 14.16
C MET A 173 -12.38 1.97 13.68
N LEU A 174 -13.53 2.36 13.12
CA LEU A 174 -14.52 1.43 12.59
C LEU A 174 -13.94 0.60 11.44
N GLU A 175 -13.21 1.24 10.52
CA GLU A 175 -12.56 0.57 9.40
C GLU A 175 -11.58 -0.51 9.88
N GLN A 176 -10.71 -0.17 10.82
CA GLN A 176 -9.76 -1.12 11.42
C GLN A 176 -10.46 -2.30 12.12
N HIS A 177 -11.52 -2.03 12.87
CA HIS A 177 -12.27 -3.07 13.59
C HIS A 177 -12.99 -4.01 12.63
N LEU A 178 -13.71 -3.47 11.65
CA LEU A 178 -14.40 -4.28 10.64
C LEU A 178 -13.43 -5.08 9.80
N GLU A 179 -12.32 -4.48 9.36
CA GLU A 179 -11.29 -5.17 8.61
C GLU A 179 -10.75 -6.39 9.38
N LYS A 180 -10.47 -6.22 10.67
CA LYS A 180 -10.01 -7.31 11.54
C LYS A 180 -11.02 -8.46 11.62
N VAL A 181 -12.31 -8.16 11.80
CA VAL A 181 -13.37 -9.18 11.90
C VAL A 181 -13.58 -9.90 10.58
N ILE A 182 -13.63 -9.15 9.48
CA ILE A 182 -13.80 -9.69 8.13
C ILE A 182 -12.63 -10.64 7.80
N ASN A 183 -11.39 -10.22 8.10
CA ASN A 183 -10.20 -11.04 7.92
C ASN A 183 -10.28 -12.35 8.73
N LEU A 184 -10.69 -12.29 9.99
CA LEU A 184 -10.86 -13.49 10.82
C LEU A 184 -11.91 -14.45 10.25
N ARG A 185 -13.03 -13.92 9.74
CA ARG A 185 -14.09 -14.74 9.13
C ARG A 185 -13.63 -15.40 7.84
N ILE A 186 -12.89 -14.69 6.98
CA ILE A 186 -12.29 -15.28 5.77
C ILE A 186 -11.31 -16.41 6.17
N GLN A 187 -10.51 -16.20 7.21
CA GLN A 187 -9.55 -17.20 7.70
C GLN A 187 -10.23 -18.45 8.27
N GLN A 188 -11.33 -18.31 9.01
CA GLN A 188 -12.08 -19.44 9.56
C GLN A 188 -12.72 -20.31 8.46
N GLU A 189 -13.14 -19.71 7.35
CA GLU A 189 -13.70 -20.44 6.21
C GLU A 189 -12.66 -21.15 5.35
N ALA A 190 -11.41 -20.68 5.35
CA ALA A 190 -10.30 -21.33 4.66
C ALA A 190 -9.91 -22.70 5.29
N GLY A 191 -10.46 -23.05 6.46
CA GLY A 191 -10.41 -24.38 7.06
C GLY A 191 -9.64 -24.44 8.39
N SER A 192 -10.27 -25.04 9.41
CA SER A 192 -9.63 -25.49 10.65
C SER A 192 -8.89 -26.82 10.39
N GLY A 193 -7.68 -26.74 9.88
CA GLY A 193 -6.83 -27.92 9.66
C GLY A 193 -5.46 -27.52 9.14
N ALA A 194 -4.47 -27.64 10.04
CA ALA A 194 -3.02 -27.61 9.91
C ALA A 194 -2.37 -26.71 8.81
N GLU A 195 -1.39 -25.94 9.29
CA GLU A 195 -0.34 -25.19 8.57
C GLU A 195 -0.63 -23.70 8.28
N GLU A 196 0.23 -22.86 8.86
CA GLU A 196 0.42 -21.42 8.64
C GLU A 196 0.46 -21.02 7.16
N GLU A 197 0.70 -21.99 6.27
CA GLU A 197 0.75 -21.86 4.83
C GLU A 197 -0.58 -21.56 4.16
N ARG A 198 -1.74 -21.65 4.83
CA ARG A 198 -3.07 -21.35 4.25
C ARG A 198 -3.68 -19.99 4.57
N ARG A 199 -2.93 -19.10 5.21
CA ARG A 199 -3.44 -17.78 5.60
C ARG A 199 -3.51 -16.82 4.41
N ILE A 200 -4.71 -16.39 4.04
CA ILE A 200 -4.89 -15.25 3.12
C ILE A 200 -4.47 -13.99 3.88
N THR A 201 -3.48 -13.29 3.34
CA THR A 201 -2.85 -12.09 3.93
C THR A 201 -2.91 -10.89 2.99
N TRP A 202 -3.39 -11.06 1.76
CA TRP A 202 -3.50 -10.02 0.76
C TRP A 202 -4.92 -9.92 0.22
N PHE A 203 -5.50 -8.73 0.34
CA PHE A 203 -6.89 -8.47 -0.04
C PHE A 203 -7.02 -7.32 -1.04
N GLU A 204 -5.92 -6.67 -1.43
CA GLU A 204 -5.94 -5.42 -2.19
C GLU A 204 -5.38 -5.58 -3.61
N GLY A 205 -6.25 -5.72 -4.60
CA GLY A 205 -5.82 -5.79 -6.00
C GLY A 205 -4.94 -7.01 -6.33
N SER A 206 -4.17 -6.92 -7.41
CA SER A 206 -3.31 -8.02 -7.86
C SER A 206 -2.12 -8.22 -6.90
N PRO A 207 -1.81 -9.46 -6.48
CA PRO A 207 -0.57 -9.75 -5.74
C PRO A 207 0.67 -9.68 -6.63
N PHE A 208 0.48 -9.75 -7.96
CA PHE A 208 1.52 -9.62 -8.98
C PHE A 208 1.56 -8.20 -9.51
N ARG A 209 2.76 -7.65 -9.69
CA ARG A 209 2.97 -6.23 -10.01
C ARG A 209 3.36 -5.99 -11.47
N GLY A 210 3.44 -7.05 -12.25
CA GLY A 210 3.77 -6.97 -13.67
C GLY A 210 5.15 -6.37 -13.89
N LEU A 211 5.19 -5.30 -14.69
CA LEU A 211 6.43 -4.57 -14.95
C LEU A 211 6.79 -3.56 -13.86
N LEU A 212 5.94 -3.37 -12.86
CA LEU A 212 6.15 -2.40 -11.79
C LEU A 212 7.06 -2.99 -10.70
N ALA A 213 7.90 -2.15 -10.11
CA ALA A 213 8.61 -2.53 -8.89
C ALA A 213 7.61 -2.70 -7.73
N PHE A 214 7.88 -3.68 -6.86
CA PHE A 214 7.17 -3.77 -5.59
C PHE A 214 7.52 -2.54 -4.72
N GLN A 215 6.55 -2.09 -3.93
CA GLN A 215 6.63 -0.90 -3.07
C GLN A 215 6.53 -1.38 -1.61
N PRO A 216 6.82 -0.53 -0.60
CA PRO A 216 6.81 -0.95 0.80
C PRO A 216 5.50 -1.62 1.25
N GLU A 217 4.36 -1.17 0.70
CA GLU A 217 3.02 -1.69 1.01
C GLU A 217 2.79 -3.10 0.46
N HIS A 218 3.55 -3.48 -0.58
CA HIS A 218 3.48 -4.80 -1.21
C HIS A 218 4.34 -5.87 -0.49
N ALA A 219 5.00 -5.54 0.62
CA ALA A 219 5.78 -6.49 1.42
C ALA A 219 5.05 -7.81 1.76
N PRO A 220 3.74 -7.83 2.07
CA PRO A 220 3.02 -9.07 2.38
C PRO A 220 2.90 -10.07 1.22
N VAL A 221 3.13 -9.62 -0.02
CA VAL A 221 3.11 -10.45 -1.24
C VAL A 221 4.49 -10.57 -1.91
N PHE A 222 5.54 -10.02 -1.29
CA PHE A 222 6.90 -10.11 -1.79
C PHE A 222 7.60 -11.35 -1.21
N PHE A 223 7.82 -12.37 -2.03
CA PHE A 223 8.39 -13.66 -1.61
C PHE A 223 9.60 -14.08 -2.44
N GLY A 224 10.31 -15.11 -1.99
CA GLY A 224 11.45 -15.70 -2.70
C GLY A 224 12.80 -14.99 -2.47
N ARG A 225 12.83 -13.89 -1.71
CA ARG A 225 14.07 -13.13 -1.40
C ARG A 225 14.37 -13.02 0.10
N ASP A 226 13.78 -13.89 0.92
CA ASP A 226 13.93 -13.85 2.38
C ASP A 226 15.39 -13.97 2.84
N LEU A 227 16.19 -14.80 2.14
CA LEU A 227 17.62 -14.99 2.43
C LEU A 227 18.43 -13.73 2.12
N GLU A 228 18.24 -13.15 0.94
CA GLU A 228 18.97 -11.93 0.52
C GLU A 228 18.59 -10.73 1.39
N VAL A 229 17.31 -10.59 1.75
CA VAL A 229 16.88 -9.56 2.71
C VAL A 229 17.62 -9.74 4.02
N ARG A 230 17.66 -10.95 4.58
CA ARG A 230 18.36 -11.23 5.85
C ARG A 230 19.84 -10.88 5.77
N GLU A 231 20.53 -11.35 4.73
CA GLU A 231 21.96 -11.06 4.52
C GLU A 231 22.24 -9.57 4.38
N ILE A 232 21.37 -8.82 3.70
CA ILE A 232 21.46 -7.36 3.57
C ILE A 232 21.30 -6.68 4.94
N ILE A 233 20.31 -7.09 5.74
CA ILE A 233 20.10 -6.55 7.10
C ILE A 233 21.32 -6.83 7.98
N ASP A 234 21.85 -8.06 7.95
CA ASP A 234 23.02 -8.45 8.75
C ASP A 234 24.25 -7.60 8.39
N ARG A 235 24.47 -7.32 7.09
CA ARG A 235 25.55 -6.41 6.64
C ARG A 235 25.33 -4.97 7.08
N LEU A 236 24.11 -4.45 6.99
CA LEU A 236 23.78 -3.10 7.46
C LEU A 236 24.02 -2.95 8.98
N VAL A 237 23.68 -3.97 9.77
CA VAL A 237 23.95 -4.01 11.20
C VAL A 237 25.46 -4.04 11.48
N ALA A 238 26.24 -4.84 10.74
CA ALA A 238 27.69 -4.88 10.86
C ALA A 238 28.33 -3.50 10.55
N GLN A 239 27.89 -2.85 9.47
CA GLN A 239 28.29 -1.50 9.08
C GLN A 239 27.94 -0.44 10.14
N SER A 240 26.81 -0.62 10.85
CA SER A 240 26.46 0.23 11.99
C SER A 240 27.46 0.14 13.14
N GLY A 241 28.06 -1.04 13.37
CA GLY A 241 29.15 -1.20 14.33
C GLY A 241 30.44 -0.50 13.93
N ALA A 242 30.66 -0.32 12.62
CA ALA A 242 31.83 0.36 12.05
C ALA A 242 31.66 1.90 11.93
N GLY A 243 30.50 2.44 12.30
CA GLY A 243 30.23 3.89 12.29
C GLY A 243 29.94 4.49 10.91
N LYS A 244 29.62 3.66 9.90
CA LYS A 244 29.30 4.07 8.52
C LYS A 244 28.26 3.12 7.94
N VAL A 245 27.00 3.52 7.83
CA VAL A 245 25.94 2.60 7.34
C VAL A 245 25.56 2.87 5.89
N PHE A 246 26.27 2.20 4.99
CA PHE A 246 26.00 2.22 3.56
C PHE A 246 26.01 0.79 2.99
N LEU A 247 25.07 0.49 2.10
CA LEU A 247 25.08 -0.74 1.32
C LEU A 247 24.62 -0.48 -0.12
N MET A 248 25.38 -0.98 -1.10
CA MET A 248 25.00 -0.97 -2.51
C MET A 248 24.60 -2.37 -2.98
N ILE A 249 23.36 -2.52 -3.45
CA ILE A 249 22.83 -3.75 -4.05
C ILE A 249 23.15 -3.72 -5.55
N LEU A 250 24.05 -4.61 -5.97
CA LEU A 250 24.52 -4.76 -7.36
C LEU A 250 23.83 -5.92 -8.05
N GLY A 251 23.51 -5.78 -9.34
CA GLY A 251 22.96 -6.90 -10.12
C GLY A 251 22.47 -6.50 -11.50
N MET A 252 22.23 -7.48 -12.37
CA MET A 252 21.76 -7.23 -13.74
C MET A 252 20.36 -6.57 -13.77
N SER A 253 19.99 -5.98 -14.91
CA SER A 253 18.62 -5.47 -15.11
C SER A 253 17.61 -6.62 -14.97
N GLY A 254 16.43 -6.33 -14.39
CA GLY A 254 15.36 -7.33 -14.21
C GLY A 254 15.54 -8.36 -13.10
N CYS A 255 16.64 -8.39 -12.34
CA CYS A 255 16.80 -9.36 -11.23
C CYS A 255 16.02 -9.03 -9.94
N GLY A 256 15.29 -7.89 -9.93
CA GLY A 256 14.43 -7.47 -8.83
C GLY A 256 15.08 -6.55 -7.79
N LYS A 257 16.18 -5.85 -8.11
CA LYS A 257 16.88 -4.93 -7.17
C LYS A 257 15.97 -3.90 -6.52
N SER A 258 15.20 -3.17 -7.32
CA SER A 258 14.28 -2.13 -6.84
C SER A 258 13.20 -2.72 -5.93
N SER A 259 12.58 -3.83 -6.34
CA SER A 259 11.61 -4.56 -5.51
C SER A 259 12.22 -5.09 -4.21
N LEU A 260 13.45 -5.61 -4.25
CA LEU A 260 14.18 -6.09 -3.07
C LEU A 260 14.43 -4.95 -2.07
N ALA A 261 14.92 -3.80 -2.54
CA ALA A 261 15.20 -2.66 -1.68
C ALA A 261 13.92 -2.09 -1.05
N ARG A 262 12.86 -1.92 -1.86
CA ARG A 262 11.62 -1.23 -1.46
C ARG A 262 10.64 -2.11 -0.70
N ALA A 263 10.45 -3.37 -1.10
CA ALA A 263 9.45 -4.27 -0.51
C ALA A 263 10.05 -5.38 0.36
N GLY A 264 11.36 -5.62 0.27
CA GLY A 264 12.09 -6.54 1.14
C GLY A 264 12.82 -5.83 2.27
N VAL A 265 13.89 -5.13 1.93
CA VAL A 265 14.85 -4.54 2.88
C VAL A 265 14.22 -3.44 3.73
N LEU A 266 13.57 -2.46 3.10
CA LEU A 266 12.95 -1.35 3.83
C LEU A 266 11.89 -1.87 4.83
N PRO A 267 10.85 -2.63 4.42
CA PRO A 267 9.88 -3.21 5.36
C PRO A 267 10.49 -4.09 6.44
N ALA A 268 11.57 -4.83 6.14
CA ALA A 268 12.29 -5.61 7.15
C ALA A 268 12.94 -4.73 8.22
N LEU A 269 13.53 -3.59 7.84
CA LEU A 269 14.06 -2.59 8.79
C LEU A 269 12.95 -1.97 9.63
N LEU A 270 11.80 -1.64 9.02
CA LEU A 270 10.67 -1.00 9.70
C LEU A 270 10.04 -1.90 10.79
N ARG A 271 10.29 -3.22 10.77
CA ARG A 271 9.76 -4.13 11.79
C ARG A 271 10.29 -3.75 13.19
N PRO A 272 9.41 -3.62 14.20
CA PRO A 272 9.84 -3.34 15.56
C PRO A 272 10.85 -4.38 16.06
N GLY A 273 12.01 -3.92 16.55
CA GLY A 273 13.05 -4.78 17.08
C GLY A 273 13.93 -5.48 16.03
N ALA A 274 13.78 -5.16 14.74
CA ALA A 274 14.67 -5.68 13.70
C ALA A 274 16.15 -5.29 13.93
N VAL A 275 16.38 -4.09 14.46
CA VAL A 275 17.71 -3.58 14.79
C VAL A 275 17.74 -3.19 16.27
N ALA A 276 18.70 -3.74 17.00
CA ALA A 276 18.86 -3.46 18.43
C ALA A 276 19.10 -1.96 18.67
N GLY A 277 18.33 -1.38 19.59
CA GLY A 277 18.46 0.03 19.96
C GLY A 277 17.73 1.02 19.04
N VAL A 278 17.00 0.55 18.03
CA VAL A 278 16.12 1.36 17.18
C VAL A 278 14.66 0.94 17.40
N ASP A 279 13.81 1.90 17.73
CA ASP A 279 12.41 1.67 18.08
C ASP A 279 11.43 1.97 16.94
N ALA A 280 11.82 2.89 16.07
CA ALA A 280 11.05 3.36 14.94
C ALA A 280 11.99 3.87 13.84
N TRP A 281 11.50 3.81 12.62
CA TRP A 281 12.21 4.28 11.44
C TRP A 281 11.37 5.32 10.69
N ARG A 282 12.04 6.35 10.23
CA ARG A 282 11.62 7.22 9.14
C ARG A 282 12.29 6.77 7.87
N TRP A 283 11.72 7.06 6.72
CA TRP A 283 12.29 6.62 5.46
C TRP A 283 11.99 7.56 4.30
N LEU A 284 12.86 7.53 3.30
CA LEU A 284 12.64 8.16 2.01
C LEU A 284 13.21 7.30 0.88
N ILE A 285 12.59 7.37 -0.29
CA ILE A 285 13.06 6.72 -1.52
C ILE A 285 13.35 7.83 -2.54
N LEU A 286 14.53 7.79 -3.13
CA LEU A 286 14.97 8.72 -4.16
C LEU A 286 15.43 7.93 -5.39
N ARG A 287 15.08 8.43 -6.58
CA ARG A 287 15.55 7.91 -7.86
C ARG A 287 16.06 9.07 -8.72
N PRO A 288 17.30 9.03 -9.25
CA PRO A 288 17.85 10.14 -10.03
C PRO A 288 17.02 10.53 -11.27
N SER A 289 16.34 9.57 -11.90
CA SER A 289 15.41 9.77 -13.02
C SER A 289 14.35 10.83 -12.74
N ASP A 290 13.88 10.92 -11.50
CA ASP A 290 12.77 11.77 -11.11
C ASP A 290 13.22 13.22 -10.88
N VAL A 291 14.54 13.44 -10.83
CA VAL A 291 15.17 14.72 -10.54
C VAL A 291 15.46 15.48 -11.83
N GLN A 292 14.87 16.67 -11.98
CA GLN A 292 15.03 17.50 -13.18
C GLN A 292 16.38 18.21 -13.25
N THR A 293 16.88 18.73 -12.12
CA THR A 293 18.00 19.69 -12.13
C THR A 293 19.13 19.33 -11.16
N ASN A 294 18.85 19.09 -9.88
CA ASN A 294 19.89 18.89 -8.87
C ASN A 294 19.55 17.75 -7.89
N LEU A 295 20.42 16.75 -7.81
CA LEU A 295 20.29 15.58 -6.93
C LEU A 295 20.30 15.95 -5.43
N VAL A 296 21.06 16.96 -5.03
CA VAL A 296 21.10 17.43 -3.64
C VAL A 296 19.77 18.10 -3.26
N SER A 297 19.18 18.86 -4.18
CA SER A 297 17.85 19.46 -3.98
C SER A 297 16.77 18.39 -3.79
N ALA A 298 16.82 17.31 -4.57
CA ALA A 298 15.91 16.19 -4.44
C ALA A 298 16.07 15.45 -3.09
N LEU A 299 17.30 15.28 -2.61
CA LEU A 299 17.54 14.74 -1.27
C LEU A 299 16.97 15.66 -0.18
N ALA A 300 17.19 16.96 -0.29
CA ALA A 300 16.66 17.96 0.64
C ALA A 300 15.13 17.93 0.72
N GLN A 301 14.46 17.82 -0.44
CA GLN A 301 13.00 17.70 -0.52
C GLN A 301 12.50 16.36 0.01
N GLY A 302 13.18 15.26 -0.33
CA GLY A 302 12.85 13.94 0.18
C GLY A 302 12.91 13.86 1.70
N LEU A 303 13.87 14.56 2.33
CA LEU A 303 13.96 14.65 3.79
C LEU A 303 12.75 15.33 4.44
N LEU A 304 12.10 16.28 3.75
CA LEU A 304 10.88 16.95 4.24
C LEU A 304 9.60 16.13 4.02
N GLY A 305 9.68 14.99 3.32
CA GLY A 305 8.53 14.14 3.02
C GLY A 305 7.84 13.60 4.27
N SER A 306 6.54 13.29 4.17
CA SER A 306 5.69 12.86 5.30
C SER A 306 6.18 11.59 6.02
N GLU A 307 6.74 10.64 5.26
CA GLU A 307 7.31 9.38 5.76
C GLU A 307 8.76 9.54 6.25
N ALA A 308 9.40 10.65 5.86
CA ALA A 308 10.76 11.02 6.22
C ALA A 308 10.75 11.89 7.48
N LEU A 309 11.04 13.19 7.38
CA LEU A 309 11.17 14.09 8.52
C LEU A 309 10.37 15.38 8.29
N PRO A 310 9.03 15.33 8.31
CA PRO A 310 8.21 16.56 8.29
C PRO A 310 8.51 17.47 9.48
N GLU A 311 9.07 16.91 10.57
CA GLU A 311 9.54 17.67 11.73
C GLU A 311 10.58 18.75 11.37
N LEU A 312 11.35 18.58 10.29
CA LEU A 312 12.30 19.60 9.81
C LEU A 312 11.61 20.91 9.40
N GLU A 313 10.41 20.85 8.82
CA GLU A 313 9.62 22.05 8.51
C GLU A 313 9.16 22.74 9.79
N THR A 314 8.77 21.96 10.81
CA THR A 314 8.38 22.51 12.11
C THR A 314 9.54 23.19 12.85
N LEU A 315 10.77 22.78 12.54
CA LEU A 315 12.01 23.41 13.01
C LEU A 315 12.42 24.64 12.18
N GLY A 316 11.62 25.03 11.18
CA GLY A 316 11.83 26.24 10.37
C GLY A 316 12.73 26.06 9.14
N TYR A 317 13.03 24.82 8.74
CA TYR A 317 13.84 24.53 7.55
C TYR A 317 12.96 24.21 6.34
N ASN A 318 13.29 24.82 5.21
CA ASN A 318 12.68 24.51 3.92
C ASN A 318 13.68 23.79 3.00
N ALA A 319 13.20 23.34 1.84
CA ALA A 319 14.00 22.58 0.88
C ALA A 319 15.26 23.32 0.43
N GLN A 320 15.16 24.63 0.17
CA GLN A 320 16.28 25.45 -0.30
C GLN A 320 17.37 25.61 0.78
N ALA A 321 16.97 25.81 2.04
CA ALA A 321 17.90 25.91 3.16
C ALA A 321 18.63 24.58 3.39
N LEU A 322 17.90 23.46 3.32
CA LEU A 322 18.50 22.13 3.43
C LEU A 322 19.42 21.80 2.26
N GLU A 323 19.06 22.17 1.03
CA GLU A 323 19.91 22.01 -0.16
C GLU A 323 21.22 22.76 0.00
N ALA A 324 21.18 24.03 0.43
CA ALA A 324 22.37 24.83 0.66
C ALA A 324 23.26 24.21 1.75
N LEU A 325 22.66 23.73 2.85
CA LEU A 325 23.41 23.04 3.91
C LEU A 325 24.05 21.74 3.43
N LEU A 326 23.30 20.88 2.73
CA LEU A 326 23.80 19.61 2.20
C LEU A 326 24.90 19.83 1.15
N THR A 327 24.86 20.95 0.43
CA THR A 327 25.84 21.29 -0.61
C THR A 327 27.12 21.88 -0.04
N GLU A 328 27.01 22.89 0.84
CA GLU A 328 28.16 23.69 1.29
C GLU A 328 28.76 23.17 2.61
N ALA A 329 27.93 22.67 3.52
CA ALA A 329 28.34 22.26 4.86
C ALA A 329 27.53 21.05 5.37
N PRO A 330 27.64 19.88 4.71
CA PRO A 330 26.76 18.74 5.00
C PRO A 330 26.82 18.27 6.45
N ALA A 331 27.94 18.46 7.15
CA ALA A 331 28.06 18.12 8.58
C ALA A 331 27.07 18.89 9.48
N HIS A 332 26.65 20.11 9.09
CA HIS A 332 25.68 20.91 9.83
C HIS A 332 24.26 20.36 9.75
N VAL A 333 23.98 19.38 8.86
CA VAL A 333 22.68 18.71 8.81
C VAL A 333 22.50 17.74 10.00
N ILE A 334 23.59 17.23 10.58
CA ILE A 334 23.54 16.17 11.59
C ILE A 334 22.77 16.60 12.85
N PRO A 335 23.04 17.78 13.46
CA PRO A 335 22.27 18.24 14.61
C PRO A 335 20.78 18.46 14.31
N LEU A 336 20.46 18.87 13.07
CA LEU A 336 19.08 19.09 12.62
C LEU A 336 18.33 17.76 12.51
N LEU A 337 18.98 16.74 11.93
CA LEU A 337 18.42 15.39 11.84
C LEU A 337 18.23 14.78 13.23
N ASP A 338 19.17 14.97 14.16
CA ASP A 338 19.01 14.47 15.54
C ASP A 338 17.80 15.10 16.23
N ALA A 339 17.63 16.43 16.09
CA ALA A 339 16.48 17.14 16.65
C ALA A 339 15.15 16.65 16.04
N ALA A 340 15.08 16.55 14.71
CA ALA A 340 13.88 16.08 14.01
C ALA A 340 13.53 14.62 14.37
N LEU A 341 14.53 13.73 14.44
CA LEU A 341 14.31 12.33 14.83
C LEU A 341 13.89 12.17 16.29
N ARG A 342 14.37 13.03 17.20
CA ARG A 342 13.90 13.06 18.59
C ARG A 342 12.44 13.49 18.68
N GLN A 343 12.07 14.58 18.00
CA GLN A 343 10.68 15.05 17.95
C GLN A 343 9.74 14.00 17.33
N ALA A 344 10.18 13.33 16.26
CA ALA A 344 9.48 12.18 15.67
C ALA A 344 9.30 11.04 16.70
N GLY A 345 10.36 10.70 17.43
CA GLY A 345 10.35 9.72 18.51
C GLY A 345 9.36 10.06 19.61
N ASP A 346 9.38 11.29 20.12
CA ASP A 346 8.48 11.76 21.16
C ASP A 346 7.01 11.66 20.74
N ARG A 347 6.70 12.06 19.49
CA ARG A 347 5.36 11.92 18.91
C ARG A 347 4.92 10.45 18.84
N ILE A 348 5.75 9.56 18.30
CA ILE A 348 5.45 8.13 18.21
C ILE A 348 5.30 7.52 19.63
N GLY A 349 6.12 7.95 20.58
CA GLY A 349 6.06 7.52 21.97
C GLY A 349 4.74 7.88 22.64
N ALA A 350 4.28 9.12 22.43
CA ALA A 350 2.98 9.60 22.91
C ALA A 350 1.82 8.83 22.26
N GLU A 351 1.83 8.66 20.94
CA GLU A 351 0.81 7.91 20.19
C GLU A 351 0.70 6.45 20.64
N ARG A 352 1.83 5.81 20.99
CA ARG A 352 1.90 4.39 21.40
C ARG A 352 1.90 4.18 22.92
N MET A 353 1.66 5.22 23.72
CA MET A 353 1.67 5.19 25.19
C MET A 353 2.91 4.50 25.78
N ARG A 354 4.10 4.75 25.21
CA ARG A 354 5.35 4.14 25.69
C ARG A 354 5.90 4.91 26.89
N SER A 355 6.33 4.16 27.91
CA SER A 355 6.92 4.72 29.13
C SER A 355 8.38 5.16 29.00
N ARG A 356 9.06 4.79 27.90
CA ARG A 356 10.44 5.18 27.59
C ARG A 356 10.53 5.95 26.28
N ALA A 357 11.55 6.79 26.17
CA ALA A 357 11.88 7.50 24.93
C ALA A 357 12.05 6.52 23.75
N VAL A 358 11.42 6.86 22.64
CA VAL A 358 11.48 6.10 21.38
C VAL A 358 12.67 6.58 20.57
N ARG A 359 13.63 5.70 20.32
CA ARG A 359 14.79 6.00 19.47
C ARG A 359 14.42 5.85 18.01
N CYS A 360 14.36 6.96 17.30
CA CYS A 360 14.07 6.99 15.86
C CYS A 360 15.36 7.06 15.02
N ARG A 361 15.36 6.44 13.84
CA ARG A 361 16.44 6.50 12.83
C ARG A 361 15.86 6.70 11.43
N LEU A 362 16.70 7.09 10.48
CA LEU A 362 16.31 7.31 9.08
C LEU A 362 16.87 6.21 8.17
N VAL A 363 16.06 5.73 7.22
CA VAL A 363 16.54 4.93 6.07
C VAL A 363 16.40 5.75 4.79
N VAL A 364 17.44 5.81 3.98
CA VAL A 364 17.43 6.43 2.65
C VAL A 364 17.66 5.35 1.61
N ILE A 365 16.67 5.11 0.76
CA ILE A 365 16.82 4.25 -0.41
C ILE A 365 17.15 5.13 -1.63
N VAL A 366 18.31 4.91 -2.24
CA VAL A 366 18.66 5.53 -3.54
C VAL A 366 18.55 4.45 -4.62
N ASP A 367 17.40 4.38 -5.27
CA ASP A 367 17.12 3.38 -6.28
C ASP A 367 17.65 3.83 -7.65
N GLN A 368 18.27 2.92 -8.39
CA GLN A 368 18.93 3.14 -9.67
C GLN A 368 19.98 4.26 -9.61
N LEU A 369 20.93 4.14 -8.68
CA LEU A 369 21.99 5.13 -8.48
C LEU A 369 22.78 5.39 -9.78
N GLU A 370 22.91 4.39 -10.66
CA GLU A 370 23.58 4.50 -11.95
C GLU A 370 23.03 5.63 -12.83
N GLU A 371 21.77 6.01 -12.66
CA GLU A 371 21.13 7.09 -13.44
C GLU A 371 21.81 8.45 -13.22
N MET A 372 22.50 8.65 -12.08
CA MET A 372 23.31 9.86 -11.89
C MET A 372 24.47 9.96 -12.89
N PHE A 373 24.90 8.83 -13.46
CA PHE A 373 26.03 8.73 -14.40
C PHE A 373 25.59 8.70 -15.86
N THR A 374 24.44 8.06 -16.15
CA THR A 374 23.93 7.87 -17.50
C THR A 374 23.09 9.04 -18.00
N LEU A 375 22.51 9.83 -17.10
CA LEU A 375 21.75 11.03 -17.47
C LEU A 375 22.70 12.23 -17.65
N GLU A 376 22.74 12.78 -18.86
CA GLU A 376 23.64 13.87 -19.24
C GLU A 376 23.42 15.17 -18.46
N ARG A 377 22.24 15.34 -17.86
CA ARG A 377 21.87 16.53 -17.08
C ARG A 377 22.62 16.67 -15.75
N PHE A 378 23.28 15.62 -15.28
CA PHE A 378 24.04 15.65 -14.02
C PHE A 378 25.53 15.73 -14.31
N ASP A 379 26.15 16.84 -13.93
CA ASP A 379 27.59 17.04 -14.08
C ASP A 379 28.41 16.35 -12.96
N SER A 380 29.74 16.34 -13.11
CA SER A 380 30.65 15.72 -12.13
C SER A 380 30.58 16.37 -10.75
N GLU A 381 30.39 17.70 -10.68
CA GLU A 381 30.36 18.44 -9.42
C GLU A 381 29.10 18.09 -8.61
N GLN A 382 27.94 18.05 -9.26
CA GLN A 382 26.68 17.63 -8.67
C GLN A 382 26.74 16.18 -8.16
N ARG A 383 27.32 15.26 -8.95
CA ARG A 383 27.53 13.86 -8.55
C ARG A 383 28.38 13.76 -7.28
N GLN A 384 29.47 14.52 -7.21
CA GLN A 384 30.34 14.56 -6.03
C GLN A 384 29.61 15.12 -4.80
N LYS A 385 28.96 16.28 -4.93
CA LYS A 385 28.20 16.92 -3.84
C LYS A 385 27.11 16.00 -3.29
N PHE A 386 26.36 15.33 -4.17
CA PHE A 386 25.33 14.38 -3.77
C PHE A 386 25.88 13.19 -2.98
N VAL A 387 26.95 12.55 -3.46
CA VAL A 387 27.54 11.41 -2.74
C VAL A 387 28.21 11.85 -1.43
N MET A 388 28.81 13.06 -1.37
CA MET A 388 29.34 13.63 -0.14
C MET A 388 28.25 13.85 0.92
N ALA A 389 27.08 14.34 0.51
CA ALA A 389 25.91 14.45 1.39
C ALA A 389 25.47 13.07 1.90
N LEU A 390 25.32 12.06 1.02
CA LEU A 390 24.99 10.68 1.42
C LEU A 390 26.01 10.11 2.41
N GLY A 391 27.31 10.29 2.14
CA GLY A 391 28.37 9.81 3.02
C GLY A 391 28.38 10.48 4.39
N THR A 392 27.97 11.75 4.46
CA THR A 392 27.77 12.46 5.74
C THR A 392 26.60 11.87 6.52
N LEU A 393 25.47 11.58 5.85
CA LEU A 393 24.33 10.90 6.47
C LEU A 393 24.72 9.51 7.01
N CYS A 394 25.45 8.71 6.23
CA CYS A 394 25.88 7.36 6.63
C CYS A 394 26.76 7.35 7.89
N ARG A 395 27.61 8.37 8.06
CA ARG A 395 28.56 8.49 9.18
C ARG A 395 27.99 9.21 10.40
N SER A 396 26.75 9.70 10.32
CA SER A 396 26.09 10.41 11.42
C SER A 396 25.67 9.51 12.59
N GLY A 397 25.52 8.19 12.35
CA GLY A 397 24.88 7.26 13.29
C GLY A 397 23.36 7.42 13.40
N LEU A 398 22.76 8.29 12.58
CA LEU A 398 21.32 8.59 12.57
C LEU A 398 20.61 8.04 11.33
N ALA A 399 21.32 7.87 10.21
CA ALA A 399 20.76 7.48 8.93
C ALA A 399 21.50 6.26 8.32
N TRP A 400 20.73 5.37 7.71
CA TRP A 400 21.20 4.20 6.97
C TRP A 400 20.89 4.41 5.49
N VAL A 401 21.88 4.22 4.62
CA VAL A 401 21.69 4.41 3.16
C VAL A 401 21.81 3.07 2.45
N VAL A 402 20.78 2.73 1.68
CA VAL A 402 20.79 1.58 0.77
C VAL A 402 20.65 2.12 -0.65
N SER A 403 21.55 1.72 -1.54
CA SER A 403 21.45 2.06 -2.96
C SER A 403 21.30 0.81 -3.81
N THR A 404 20.66 0.92 -4.96
CA THR A 404 20.68 -0.12 -5.99
C THR A 404 21.49 0.37 -7.17
N MET A 405 22.22 -0.55 -7.81
CA MET A 405 22.98 -0.22 -9.00
C MET A 405 23.08 -1.41 -9.97
N ARG A 406 23.01 -1.15 -11.27
CA ARG A 406 23.33 -2.19 -12.27
C ARG A 406 24.82 -2.55 -12.26
N SER A 407 25.10 -3.85 -12.39
CA SER A 407 26.46 -4.38 -12.31
C SER A 407 27.35 -4.02 -13.50
N ASP A 408 26.80 -3.82 -14.69
CA ASP A 408 27.52 -3.38 -15.90
C ASP A 408 28.03 -1.94 -15.79
N LEU A 409 27.34 -1.10 -15.01
CA LEU A 409 27.72 0.29 -14.77
C LEU A 409 28.64 0.46 -13.55
N TYR A 410 29.03 -0.62 -12.87
CA TYR A 410 29.90 -0.58 -11.67
C TYR A 410 31.20 0.20 -11.89
N GLY A 411 31.79 0.13 -13.09
CA GLY A 411 33.02 0.86 -13.42
C GLY A 411 32.90 2.38 -13.27
N ARG A 412 31.69 2.92 -13.43
CA ARG A 412 31.39 4.35 -13.24
C ARG A 412 31.54 4.82 -11.80
N CYS A 413 31.54 3.91 -10.81
CA CYS A 413 31.81 4.28 -9.41
C CYS A 413 33.18 4.95 -9.22
N GLY A 414 34.15 4.68 -10.10
CA GLY A 414 35.47 5.33 -10.07
C GLY A 414 35.43 6.83 -10.37
N GLU A 415 34.34 7.37 -10.90
CA GLU A 415 34.17 8.81 -11.15
C GLU A 415 33.95 9.63 -9.88
N VAL A 416 33.58 8.96 -8.76
CA VAL A 416 33.30 9.62 -7.48
C VAL A 416 34.03 8.87 -6.37
N GLU A 417 35.16 9.43 -5.91
CA GLU A 417 36.02 8.79 -4.90
C GLU A 417 35.26 8.44 -3.61
N GLU A 418 34.37 9.33 -3.14
CA GLU A 418 33.59 9.08 -1.93
C GLU A 418 32.67 7.86 -2.07
N LEU A 419 32.18 7.57 -3.29
CA LEU A 419 31.34 6.39 -3.52
C LEU A 419 32.14 5.09 -3.35
N LEU A 420 33.42 5.09 -3.76
CA LEU A 420 34.32 3.96 -3.52
C LEU A 420 34.53 3.75 -2.02
N ARG A 421 34.79 4.82 -1.26
CA ARG A 421 34.97 4.76 0.20
C ARG A 421 33.73 4.26 0.93
N LEU A 422 32.53 4.63 0.46
CA LEU A 422 31.27 4.14 1.04
C LEU A 422 31.11 2.63 0.82
N LYS A 423 31.55 2.11 -0.32
CA LYS A 423 31.46 0.68 -0.69
C LYS A 423 32.50 -0.21 -0.01
N GLU A 424 33.59 0.35 0.51
CA GLU A 424 34.62 -0.44 1.20
C GLU A 424 34.04 -1.29 2.33
N GLN A 425 34.71 -2.42 2.61
CA GLN A 425 34.26 -3.49 3.50
C GLN A 425 32.98 -4.17 2.98
N ASP A 426 32.02 -4.50 3.84
CA ASP A 426 30.75 -5.12 3.46
C ASP A 426 29.73 -4.11 2.88
N GLY A 427 30.19 -3.00 2.30
CA GLY A 427 29.36 -1.90 1.78
C GLY A 427 28.69 -2.20 0.42
N GLN A 428 28.76 -3.45 -0.03
CA GLN A 428 28.17 -3.94 -1.27
C GLN A 428 27.53 -5.31 -1.09
N TYR A 429 26.52 -5.61 -1.91
CA TYR A 429 25.83 -6.88 -1.97
C TYR A 429 25.52 -7.27 -3.42
N ASP A 430 26.05 -8.39 -3.90
CA ASP A 430 25.82 -8.87 -5.25
C ASP A 430 24.53 -9.71 -5.32
N LEU A 431 23.45 -9.09 -5.79
CA LEU A 431 22.18 -9.74 -6.02
C LEU A 431 22.22 -10.60 -7.27
N ARG A 432 22.14 -11.91 -7.05
CA ARG A 432 22.04 -12.91 -8.12
C ARG A 432 20.61 -13.04 -8.65
N PRO A 433 20.42 -13.48 -9.90
CA PRO A 433 19.13 -13.97 -10.37
C PRO A 433 18.56 -15.01 -9.40
N PRO A 434 17.22 -15.07 -9.23
CA PRO A 434 16.62 -16.00 -8.29
C PRO A 434 16.90 -17.44 -8.72
N GLY A 435 17.22 -18.30 -7.75
CA GLY A 435 17.32 -19.74 -7.98
C GLY A 435 15.95 -20.40 -8.11
N PHE A 436 15.94 -21.68 -8.48
CA PHE A 436 14.73 -22.49 -8.66
C PHE A 436 13.73 -22.38 -7.50
N ALA A 437 14.17 -22.62 -6.26
CA ALA A 437 13.28 -22.53 -5.09
C ALA A 437 12.64 -21.14 -4.93
N GLN A 438 13.39 -20.08 -5.27
CA GLN A 438 12.93 -18.70 -5.15
C GLN A 438 11.89 -18.36 -6.21
N VAL A 439 12.10 -18.78 -7.46
CA VAL A 439 11.11 -18.62 -8.54
C VAL A 439 9.80 -19.34 -8.20
N GLY A 440 9.88 -20.58 -7.68
CA GLY A 440 8.69 -21.31 -7.24
C GLY A 440 7.92 -20.56 -6.14
N GLN A 441 8.62 -19.94 -5.19
CA GLN A 441 8.00 -19.10 -4.17
C GLN A 441 7.38 -17.83 -4.75
N MET A 442 8.04 -17.16 -5.70
CA MET A 442 7.53 -15.95 -6.39
C MET A 442 6.27 -16.23 -7.19
N ILE A 443 6.03 -17.46 -7.64
CA ILE A 443 4.79 -17.84 -8.34
C ILE A 443 3.70 -18.20 -7.33
N ARG A 444 3.99 -19.16 -6.44
CA ARG A 444 2.97 -19.83 -5.63
C ARG A 444 2.58 -19.05 -4.40
N ARG A 445 3.53 -18.39 -3.71
CA ARG A 445 3.24 -17.72 -2.42
C ARG A 445 2.42 -16.43 -2.57
N PRO A 446 2.66 -15.53 -3.54
CA PRO A 446 1.77 -14.38 -3.74
C PRO A 446 0.36 -14.81 -4.13
N ALA A 447 0.24 -15.83 -5.00
CA ALA A 447 -1.04 -16.42 -5.37
C ALA A 447 -1.80 -16.91 -4.13
N HIS A 448 -1.11 -17.70 -3.31
CA HIS A 448 -1.65 -18.22 -2.07
C HIS A 448 -2.07 -17.09 -1.09
N ALA A 449 -1.19 -16.10 -0.88
CA ALA A 449 -1.46 -14.96 0.00
C ALA A 449 -2.72 -14.17 -0.41
N ALA A 450 -3.06 -14.17 -1.70
CA ALA A 450 -4.27 -13.56 -2.26
C ALA A 450 -5.44 -14.53 -2.46
N GLY A 451 -5.32 -15.79 -2.01
CA GLY A 451 -6.36 -16.82 -2.17
C GLY A 451 -6.59 -17.29 -3.61
N LEU A 452 -5.62 -17.09 -4.50
CA LEU A 452 -5.65 -17.56 -5.89
C LEU A 452 -5.28 -19.03 -6.00
N ARG A 453 -5.83 -19.70 -7.02
CA ARG A 453 -5.51 -21.08 -7.37
C ARG A 453 -5.07 -21.18 -8.83
N PHE A 454 -4.23 -22.16 -9.13
CA PHE A 454 -3.83 -22.48 -10.49
C PHE A 454 -4.65 -23.66 -11.02
N GLU A 455 -5.07 -23.58 -12.28
CA GLU A 455 -5.82 -24.65 -12.93
C GLU A 455 -4.92 -25.87 -13.23
N LEU A 456 -5.50 -27.06 -13.04
CA LEU A 456 -4.91 -28.33 -13.46
C LEU A 456 -5.38 -28.65 -14.88
N GLU A 457 -4.45 -28.92 -15.79
CA GLU A 457 -4.79 -29.30 -17.15
C GLU A 457 -5.45 -30.69 -17.15
N ALA A 458 -6.68 -30.78 -17.69
CA ALA A 458 -7.46 -32.02 -17.65
C ALA A 458 -6.81 -33.21 -18.37
N GLN A 459 -5.93 -32.95 -19.34
CA GLN A 459 -5.32 -33.98 -20.21
C GLN A 459 -4.00 -34.51 -19.65
N SER A 460 -3.13 -33.63 -19.15
CA SER A 460 -1.80 -34.00 -18.63
C SER A 460 -1.75 -34.11 -17.11
N GLY A 461 -2.73 -33.53 -16.40
CA GLY A 461 -2.68 -33.35 -14.95
C GLY A 461 -1.68 -32.27 -14.49
N LYS A 462 -1.04 -31.56 -15.42
CA LYS A 462 -0.03 -30.54 -15.10
C LYS A 462 -0.69 -29.28 -14.55
N ALA A 463 -0.14 -28.76 -13.45
CA ALA A 463 -0.59 -27.50 -12.87
C ALA A 463 0.00 -26.30 -13.65
N LEU A 464 -0.78 -25.22 -13.79
CA LEU A 464 -0.32 -24.03 -14.52
C LEU A 464 0.92 -23.38 -13.86
N ASP A 465 1.02 -23.40 -12.53
CA ASP A 465 2.18 -22.90 -11.82
C ASP A 465 3.46 -23.70 -12.11
N ASP A 466 3.36 -25.02 -12.31
CA ASP A 466 4.49 -25.84 -12.74
C ASP A 466 4.98 -25.45 -14.14
N ALA A 467 4.04 -25.17 -15.06
CA ALA A 467 4.39 -24.72 -16.40
C ALA A 467 5.04 -23.33 -16.41
N LEU A 468 4.50 -22.39 -15.64
CA LEU A 468 5.09 -21.06 -15.43
C LEU A 468 6.48 -21.16 -14.80
N PHE A 469 6.64 -22.07 -13.83
CA PHE A 469 7.92 -22.31 -13.16
C PHE A 469 8.98 -22.85 -14.13
N GLU A 470 8.65 -23.87 -14.92
CA GLU A 470 9.56 -24.44 -15.92
C GLU A 470 9.98 -23.39 -16.96
N GLU A 471 9.01 -22.65 -17.53
CA GLU A 471 9.32 -21.61 -18.53
C GLU A 471 10.14 -20.44 -17.94
N ALA A 472 9.91 -20.08 -16.67
CA ALA A 472 10.72 -19.09 -15.97
C ALA A 472 12.17 -19.58 -15.76
N CYS A 473 12.36 -20.87 -15.47
CA CYS A 473 13.69 -21.41 -15.22
C CYS A 473 14.53 -21.55 -16.50
N GLU A 474 13.89 -21.68 -17.67
CA GLU A 474 14.55 -21.74 -18.98
C GLU A 474 14.98 -20.36 -19.49
N ASN A 475 14.45 -19.27 -18.92
CA ASN A 475 14.68 -17.91 -19.43
C ASN A 475 15.52 -17.06 -18.44
N PRO A 476 16.75 -16.64 -18.83
CA PRO A 476 17.59 -15.78 -17.99
C PRO A 476 16.96 -14.43 -17.59
N GLU A 477 15.98 -13.93 -18.37
CA GLU A 477 15.26 -12.67 -18.11
C GLU A 477 13.81 -12.91 -17.63
N ALA A 478 13.56 -14.06 -17.00
CA ALA A 478 12.21 -14.51 -16.69
C ALA A 478 11.41 -13.59 -15.77
N LEU A 479 12.03 -12.90 -14.80
CA LEU A 479 11.28 -12.25 -13.72
C LEU A 479 10.27 -11.19 -14.21
N PRO A 480 10.65 -10.20 -15.04
CA PRO A 480 9.69 -9.21 -15.53
C PRO A 480 8.59 -9.84 -16.40
N LEU A 481 8.94 -10.84 -17.22
CA LEU A 481 7.99 -11.55 -18.08
C LEU A 481 7.02 -12.41 -17.26
N LEU A 482 7.52 -13.08 -16.23
CA LEU A 482 6.77 -13.91 -15.30
C LEU A 482 5.76 -13.06 -14.53
N GLU A 483 6.21 -11.97 -13.90
CA GLU A 483 5.32 -11.06 -13.17
C GLU A 483 4.25 -10.46 -14.09
N PHE A 484 4.62 -10.05 -15.30
CA PHE A 484 3.65 -9.53 -16.27
C PHE A 484 2.61 -10.57 -16.66
N THR A 485 3.05 -11.80 -16.93
CA THR A 485 2.17 -12.90 -17.28
C THR A 485 1.23 -13.25 -16.13
N LEU A 486 1.72 -13.30 -14.89
CA LEU A 486 0.92 -13.55 -13.71
C LEU A 486 -0.09 -12.43 -13.44
N GLU A 487 0.26 -11.17 -13.69
CA GLU A 487 -0.67 -10.05 -13.61
C GLU A 487 -1.79 -10.15 -14.66
N GLU A 488 -1.46 -10.49 -15.90
CA GLU A 488 -2.47 -10.66 -16.96
C GLU A 488 -3.38 -11.87 -16.69
N LEU A 489 -2.83 -12.98 -16.17
CA LEU A 489 -3.63 -14.11 -15.69
C LEU A 489 -4.56 -13.69 -14.55
N TYR A 490 -4.08 -12.88 -13.60
CA TYR A 490 -4.90 -12.34 -12.53
C TYR A 490 -6.03 -11.44 -13.06
N ARG A 491 -5.76 -10.62 -14.09
CA ARG A 491 -6.79 -9.77 -14.72
C ARG A 491 -7.84 -10.60 -15.46
N ALA A 492 -7.44 -11.70 -16.08
CA ALA A 492 -8.32 -12.61 -16.80
C ALA A 492 -9.09 -13.59 -15.90
N LYS A 493 -8.79 -13.62 -14.59
CA LYS A 493 -9.41 -14.58 -13.66
C LYS A 493 -10.91 -14.35 -13.53
N GLY A 494 -11.67 -15.44 -13.47
CA GLY A 494 -13.10 -15.41 -13.18
C GLY A 494 -13.43 -15.19 -11.70
N GLU A 495 -14.70 -15.33 -11.34
CA GLU A 495 -15.20 -15.17 -9.95
C GLU A 495 -14.62 -16.19 -8.96
N ALA A 496 -14.06 -17.31 -9.46
CA ALA A 496 -13.51 -18.39 -8.64
C ALA A 496 -12.06 -18.18 -8.18
N ASN A 497 -11.44 -17.02 -8.46
CA ASN A 497 -10.02 -16.75 -8.17
C ASN A 497 -9.07 -17.82 -8.75
N LEU A 498 -9.45 -18.38 -9.91
CA LEU A 498 -8.70 -19.40 -10.63
C LEU A 498 -7.95 -18.78 -11.80
N LEU A 499 -6.63 -19.01 -11.87
CA LEU A 499 -5.78 -18.68 -13.00
C LEU A 499 -5.79 -19.86 -13.99
N SER A 500 -6.28 -19.61 -15.21
CA SER A 500 -6.65 -20.66 -16.15
C SER A 500 -5.63 -20.88 -17.27
N TRP A 501 -5.59 -22.12 -17.76
CA TRP A 501 -4.81 -22.52 -18.94
C TRP A 501 -5.29 -21.82 -20.20
N ASP A 502 -6.60 -21.59 -20.33
CA ASP A 502 -7.18 -20.90 -21.47
C ASP A 502 -6.69 -19.45 -21.53
N ALA A 503 -6.65 -18.74 -20.40
CA ALA A 503 -6.06 -17.41 -20.33
C ALA A 503 -4.56 -17.44 -20.67
N TYR A 504 -3.81 -18.43 -20.16
CA TYR A 504 -2.38 -18.57 -20.44
C TYR A 504 -2.07 -18.78 -21.93
N ARG A 505 -2.80 -19.67 -22.59
CA ARG A 505 -2.68 -19.90 -24.04
C ARG A 505 -3.17 -18.70 -24.84
N ALA A 506 -4.22 -18.02 -24.36
CA ALA A 506 -4.71 -16.75 -24.89
C ALA A 506 -3.77 -15.56 -24.60
N LEU A 507 -2.65 -15.73 -23.90
CA LEU A 507 -1.52 -14.79 -23.88
C LEU A 507 -0.38 -15.19 -24.83
N GLY A 508 -0.36 -16.46 -25.25
CA GLY A 508 0.74 -17.03 -26.05
C GLY A 508 1.93 -17.45 -25.17
N GLY A 509 1.66 -17.86 -23.93
CA GLY A 509 2.69 -18.18 -22.95
C GLY A 509 3.38 -16.94 -22.39
N MET A 510 4.44 -17.14 -21.61
CA MET A 510 5.13 -16.05 -20.91
C MET A 510 5.83 -15.08 -21.87
N LYS A 511 6.46 -15.60 -22.94
CA LYS A 511 7.14 -14.78 -23.96
C LYS A 511 6.17 -13.92 -24.78
N GLY A 512 4.94 -14.40 -24.98
CA GLY A 512 3.92 -13.72 -25.80
C GLY A 512 3.14 -12.63 -25.06
N ALA A 513 3.10 -12.67 -23.73
CA ALA A 513 2.22 -11.83 -22.92
C ALA A 513 2.42 -10.32 -23.17
N ILE A 514 3.66 -9.82 -23.05
CA ILE A 514 3.96 -8.38 -23.26
C ILE A 514 3.64 -7.96 -24.70
N ALA A 515 4.05 -8.77 -25.68
CA ALA A 515 3.84 -8.48 -27.09
C ALA A 515 2.35 -8.38 -27.43
N ARG A 516 1.55 -9.34 -26.96
CA ARG A 516 0.10 -9.38 -27.19
C ARG A 516 -0.58 -8.18 -26.56
N ARG A 517 -0.25 -7.86 -25.31
CA ARG A 517 -0.83 -6.72 -24.61
C ARG A 517 -0.47 -5.39 -25.27
N ALA A 518 0.79 -5.21 -25.66
CA ALA A 518 1.22 -4.00 -26.38
C ALA A 518 0.50 -3.85 -27.72
N GLU A 519 0.29 -4.95 -28.45
CA GLU A 519 -0.43 -4.93 -29.72
C GLU A 519 -1.93 -4.66 -29.55
N GLU A 520 -2.58 -5.24 -28.53
CA GLU A 520 -3.99 -4.91 -28.19
C GLU A 520 -4.18 -3.43 -27.88
N VAL A 521 -3.27 -2.86 -27.09
CA VAL A 521 -3.30 -1.43 -26.76
C VAL A 521 -3.08 -0.61 -28.03
N TYR A 522 -2.08 -0.95 -28.83
CA TYR A 522 -1.81 -0.29 -30.11
C TYR A 522 -3.04 -0.33 -31.03
N GLU A 523 -3.68 -1.48 -31.20
CA GLU A 523 -4.84 -1.64 -32.07
C GLU A 523 -6.07 -0.88 -31.59
N SER A 524 -6.20 -0.65 -30.27
CA SER A 524 -7.28 0.14 -29.67
C SER A 524 -7.13 1.66 -29.85
N LEU A 525 -5.96 2.16 -30.26
CA LEU A 525 -5.70 3.58 -30.46
C LEU A 525 -6.41 4.13 -31.71
N SER A 526 -6.70 5.43 -31.69
CA SER A 526 -7.09 6.20 -32.88
C SER A 526 -6.01 6.16 -33.97
N ALA A 527 -6.37 6.49 -35.22
CA ALA A 527 -5.40 6.55 -36.32
C ALA A 527 -4.24 7.54 -36.03
N ASP A 528 -4.57 8.69 -35.45
CA ASP A 528 -3.59 9.69 -35.01
C ASP A 528 -2.75 9.17 -33.84
N GLY A 529 -3.37 8.46 -32.90
CA GLY A 529 -2.68 7.78 -31.80
C GLY A 529 -1.66 6.76 -32.29
N LYS A 530 -2.04 5.89 -33.24
CA LYS A 530 -1.15 4.91 -33.88
C LYS A 530 0.07 5.58 -34.53
N ALA A 531 -0.14 6.71 -35.23
CA ALA A 531 0.94 7.48 -35.83
C ALA A 531 1.86 8.15 -34.77
N ALA A 532 1.32 8.50 -33.61
CA ALA A 532 2.07 9.15 -32.54
C ALA A 532 2.95 8.19 -31.72
N VAL A 533 2.72 6.88 -31.76
CA VAL A 533 3.44 5.86 -30.95
C VAL A 533 4.96 6.00 -31.08
N ALA A 534 5.49 6.05 -32.30
CA ALA A 534 6.92 6.21 -32.54
C ALA A 534 7.51 7.46 -31.86
N SER A 535 6.79 8.59 -31.95
CA SER A 535 7.22 9.86 -31.35
C SER A 535 7.14 9.88 -29.83
N VAL A 536 6.28 9.05 -29.23
CA VAL A 536 6.20 8.91 -27.77
C VAL A 536 7.36 8.06 -27.27
N PHE A 537 7.61 6.91 -27.91
CA PHE A 537 8.71 6.03 -27.52
C PHE A 537 10.10 6.64 -27.77
N SER A 538 10.27 7.52 -28.76
CA SER A 538 11.54 8.26 -28.94
C SER A 538 11.88 9.19 -27.76
N LEU A 539 10.88 9.70 -27.05
CA LEU A 539 11.07 10.51 -25.84
C LEU A 539 11.30 9.67 -24.59
N LEU A 540 10.98 8.37 -24.63
CA LEU A 540 11.09 7.44 -23.49
C LEU A 540 12.23 6.45 -23.62
N VAL A 541 12.97 6.48 -24.73
CA VAL A 541 14.11 5.59 -25.00
C VAL A 541 15.38 6.42 -25.24
N LEU A 542 16.51 5.90 -24.77
CA LEU A 542 17.85 6.36 -25.05
C LEU A 542 18.66 5.20 -25.66
N ILE A 543 19.41 5.44 -26.74
CA ILE A 543 20.37 4.48 -27.28
C ILE A 543 21.76 5.10 -27.13
N SER A 544 22.65 4.49 -26.35
CA SER A 544 24.03 4.96 -26.23
C SER A 544 24.96 4.12 -27.14
N GLU A 545 26.11 4.66 -27.54
CA GLU A 545 27.07 3.93 -28.41
C GLU A 545 27.63 2.64 -27.79
N ARG A 546 27.45 2.43 -26.48
CA ARG A 546 27.97 1.28 -25.72
C ARG A 546 26.89 0.39 -25.10
N GLU A 547 25.62 0.80 -25.08
CA GLU A 547 24.52 0.02 -24.45
C GLU A 547 23.38 -0.28 -25.43
N ALA A 548 22.65 -1.36 -25.14
CA ALA A 548 21.35 -1.61 -25.74
C ALA A 548 20.35 -0.51 -25.36
N ALA A 549 19.26 -0.36 -26.14
CA ALA A 549 18.21 0.62 -25.86
C ALA A 549 17.72 0.57 -24.39
N ALA A 550 17.75 1.72 -23.72
CA ALA A 550 17.40 1.89 -22.31
C ALA A 550 16.23 2.87 -22.14
N GLY A 551 15.48 2.73 -21.05
CA GLY A 551 14.37 3.64 -20.74
C GLY A 551 14.84 4.97 -20.13
N LYS A 552 14.18 6.08 -20.48
CA LYS A 552 14.33 7.38 -19.81
C LYS A 552 12.97 7.97 -19.43
N PRO A 553 12.85 8.64 -18.28
CA PRO A 553 11.63 9.37 -17.93
C PRO A 553 11.49 10.65 -18.76
N ALA A 554 10.25 11.06 -19.01
CA ALA A 554 9.91 12.34 -19.66
C ALA A 554 8.73 13.03 -18.94
N PRO A 555 8.71 14.36 -18.81
CA PRO A 555 7.58 15.08 -18.20
C PRO A 555 6.27 14.84 -18.95
N PHE A 556 5.18 14.56 -18.25
CA PHE A 556 3.85 14.38 -18.86
C PHE A 556 3.41 15.60 -19.69
N ALA A 557 3.87 16.78 -19.30
CA ALA A 557 3.61 18.04 -20.00
C ALA A 557 4.10 18.06 -21.46
N GLU A 558 5.13 17.27 -21.81
CA GLU A 558 5.61 17.16 -23.19
C GLU A 558 4.59 16.44 -24.09
N PHE A 559 3.89 15.45 -23.55
CA PHE A 559 2.87 14.69 -24.27
C PHE A 559 1.51 15.39 -24.27
N LYS A 560 1.15 16.09 -23.19
CA LYS A 560 -0.12 16.84 -23.05
C LYS A 560 -0.34 17.90 -24.14
N ARG A 561 0.74 18.40 -24.76
CA ARG A 561 0.65 19.37 -25.86
C ARG A 561 0.11 18.78 -27.16
N ARG A 562 0.05 17.44 -27.28
CA ARG A 562 -0.42 16.73 -28.48
C ARG A 562 -1.48 15.69 -28.06
N ALA A 563 -2.74 15.90 -28.48
CA ALA A 563 -3.84 15.01 -28.11
C ALA A 563 -3.57 13.52 -28.40
N ALA A 564 -2.97 13.23 -29.56
CA ALA A 564 -2.60 11.87 -29.94
C ALA A 564 -1.51 11.26 -29.02
N ALA A 565 -0.50 12.04 -28.62
CA ALA A 565 0.54 11.57 -27.71
C ALA A 565 0.01 11.31 -26.30
N GLU A 566 -0.89 12.19 -25.83
CA GLU A 566 -1.60 12.01 -24.56
C GLU A 566 -2.47 10.75 -24.56
N GLU A 567 -3.15 10.44 -25.67
CA GLU A 567 -3.92 9.20 -25.85
C GLU A 567 -3.02 7.96 -25.74
N VAL A 568 -1.87 7.94 -26.42
CA VAL A 568 -0.91 6.83 -26.34
C VAL A 568 -0.43 6.64 -24.90
N VAL A 569 0.03 7.72 -24.25
CA VAL A 569 0.53 7.66 -22.88
C VAL A 569 -0.55 7.14 -21.93
N LYS A 570 -1.77 7.68 -21.99
CA LYS A 570 -2.88 7.24 -21.13
C LYS A 570 -3.25 5.77 -21.36
N SER A 571 -3.28 5.32 -22.61
CA SER A 571 -3.67 3.96 -22.96
C SER A 571 -2.61 2.94 -22.54
N PHE A 572 -1.33 3.22 -22.80
CA PHE A 572 -0.23 2.38 -22.37
C PHE A 572 -0.01 2.40 -20.84
N ALA A 573 -0.25 3.55 -20.18
CA ALA A 573 -0.20 3.63 -18.72
C ALA A 573 -1.34 2.83 -18.07
N LYS A 574 -2.55 2.89 -18.63
CA LYS A 574 -3.70 2.06 -18.19
C LYS A 574 -3.42 0.56 -18.33
N ALA A 575 -2.59 0.17 -19.30
CA ALA A 575 -2.17 -1.20 -19.50
C ALA A 575 -0.95 -1.62 -18.67
N SER A 576 -0.39 -0.73 -17.83
CA SER A 576 0.83 -0.95 -17.03
C SER A 576 2.09 -1.20 -17.86
N LEU A 577 2.10 -0.74 -19.12
CA LEU A 577 3.27 -0.76 -20.00
C LEU A 577 4.10 0.52 -19.87
N LEU A 578 3.44 1.63 -19.51
CA LEU A 578 4.07 2.87 -19.08
C LEU A 578 3.74 3.16 -17.62
N LEU A 579 4.65 3.86 -16.97
CA LEU A 579 4.53 4.36 -15.62
C LEU A 579 4.22 5.85 -15.67
N SER A 580 3.15 6.26 -15.01
CA SER A 580 2.90 7.66 -14.68
C SER A 580 3.19 7.84 -13.20
N ASP A 581 4.23 8.60 -12.88
CA ASP A 581 4.60 8.91 -11.50
C ASP A 581 4.54 10.43 -11.27
N VAL A 582 4.69 10.85 -10.03
CA VAL A 582 4.80 12.25 -9.65
C VAL A 582 6.19 12.45 -9.07
N ASN A 583 6.98 13.33 -9.67
CA ASN A 583 8.30 13.63 -9.13
C ASN A 583 8.20 14.35 -7.77
N ALA A 584 9.35 14.54 -7.11
CA ALA A 584 9.42 15.19 -5.79
C ALA A 584 8.80 16.61 -5.73
N HIS A 585 8.53 17.25 -6.88
CA HIS A 585 7.93 18.59 -6.98
C HIS A 585 6.41 18.55 -7.29
N GLY A 586 5.78 17.38 -7.30
CA GLY A 586 4.36 17.27 -7.66
C GLY A 586 4.09 17.27 -9.17
N ILE A 587 5.11 17.13 -10.02
CA ILE A 587 4.95 17.16 -11.49
C ILE A 587 4.78 15.72 -12.03
N PRO A 588 3.74 15.44 -12.81
CA PRO A 588 3.55 14.14 -13.44
C PRO A 588 4.64 13.85 -14.48
N VAL A 589 5.29 12.69 -14.37
CA VAL A 589 6.31 12.17 -15.29
C VAL A 589 5.88 10.81 -15.85
N VAL A 590 6.37 10.47 -17.04
CA VAL A 590 6.09 9.22 -17.74
C VAL A 590 7.39 8.47 -17.99
N SER A 591 7.42 7.17 -17.72
CA SER A 591 8.57 6.30 -18.02
C SER A 591 8.12 4.93 -18.51
N LEU A 592 9.03 4.13 -19.08
CA LEU A 592 8.75 2.72 -19.37
C LEU A 592 8.55 1.96 -18.06
N ALA A 593 7.53 1.10 -17.98
CA ALA A 593 7.36 0.24 -16.82
C ALA A 593 8.55 -0.72 -16.68
N HIS A 594 9.02 -1.29 -17.79
CA HIS A 594 10.25 -2.08 -17.85
C HIS A 594 10.83 -2.08 -19.28
N GLU A 595 12.15 -2.22 -19.41
CA GLU A 595 12.86 -2.34 -20.69
C GLU A 595 12.52 -3.61 -21.48
N ALA A 596 11.76 -4.55 -20.89
CA ALA A 596 11.37 -5.80 -21.55
C ALA A 596 10.49 -5.53 -22.77
N ILE A 597 9.69 -4.46 -22.73
CA ILE A 597 8.87 -4.04 -23.88
C ILE A 597 9.70 -3.73 -25.13
N LEU A 598 10.92 -3.22 -24.96
CA LEU A 598 11.81 -2.87 -26.07
C LEU A 598 12.30 -4.09 -26.84
N ARG A 599 12.32 -5.26 -26.20
CA ARG A 599 12.81 -6.52 -26.77
C ARG A 599 11.68 -7.45 -27.19
N SER A 600 10.60 -7.47 -26.40
CA SER A 600 9.49 -8.42 -26.57
C SER A 600 8.43 -7.95 -27.55
N TRP A 601 8.26 -6.65 -27.83
CA TRP A 601 7.26 -6.16 -28.78
C TRP A 601 7.87 -5.98 -30.19
N PRO A 602 7.54 -6.84 -31.18
CA PRO A 602 8.24 -6.87 -32.47
C PRO A 602 8.16 -5.54 -33.22
N ARG A 603 7.00 -4.87 -33.19
CA ARG A 603 6.77 -3.58 -33.86
C ARG A 603 7.72 -2.49 -33.35
N LEU A 604 7.89 -2.39 -32.02
CA LEU A 604 8.79 -1.41 -31.43
C LEU A 604 10.26 -1.75 -31.68
N ARG A 605 10.60 -3.05 -31.63
CA ARG A 605 11.95 -3.52 -31.94
C ARG A 605 12.35 -3.17 -33.37
N GLU A 606 11.51 -3.48 -34.35
CA GLU A 606 11.74 -3.14 -35.76
C GLU A 606 11.87 -1.63 -35.97
N TRP A 607 11.06 -0.83 -35.27
CA TRP A 607 11.16 0.62 -35.31
C TRP A 607 12.48 1.15 -34.72
N LEU A 608 12.91 0.61 -33.57
CA LEU A 608 14.19 0.98 -32.94
C LEU A 608 15.37 0.62 -33.83
N GLU A 609 15.35 -0.54 -34.46
CA GLU A 609 16.39 -0.98 -35.42
C GLU A 609 16.48 -0.04 -36.63
N GLN A 610 15.34 0.42 -37.16
CA GLN A 610 15.29 1.34 -38.30
C GLN A 610 15.69 2.78 -37.96
N ASN A 611 15.57 3.20 -36.70
CA ASN A 611 15.77 4.58 -36.26
C ASN A 611 16.95 4.73 -35.28
N ALA A 612 17.83 3.74 -35.21
CA ALA A 612 18.94 3.71 -34.26
C ALA A 612 19.90 4.90 -34.42
N GLU A 613 20.12 5.42 -35.62
CA GLU A 613 20.97 6.61 -35.85
C GLU A 613 20.33 7.93 -35.41
N PHE A 614 18.99 8.02 -35.35
CA PHE A 614 18.28 9.22 -34.90
C PHE A 614 18.14 9.29 -33.37
N LEU A 615 18.29 8.15 -32.70
CA LEU A 615 18.14 8.00 -31.24
C LEU A 615 19.49 7.97 -30.49
N LYS A 616 20.60 7.96 -31.22
CA LYS A 616 21.95 8.30 -30.72
C LYS A 616 22.08 9.81 -30.64
#